data_AF-A3WGW8-F1
#
_entry.id   AF-A3WGW8-F1
#
_cell.length_a   1.000
_cell.length_b   1.000
_cell.length_c   1.000
_cell.angle_alpha   90.00
_cell.angle_beta   90.00
_cell.angle_gamma   90.00
#
_symmetry.space_group_name_H-M   'P 1'
#
loop_
_entity.id
_entity.type
_entity.pdbx_description
1 polymer ?
#
loop_
_entity_poly.entity_id
_entity_poly.type
_entity_poly.pdbx_seq_one_letter_code
_entity_poly.pdbx_strand_id
1 'polypeptide(L)'
;MIPAGYLLKRTKPPPGWLKTKDTKVEEVCSVSACVNDDIVELLDGWQFNKFGLANTKDLLLNLAQEASISLEGTSLFFYEIYEHELDSDGWFFDPNGWQSLTLARSSSIEVDVSPPEQTDRRMKLGYDVVAYGDFPDHSPLSCNSVATKLRTNRFCLFDDFYEAKEAVDTGKFGGGCEMGLYRIMSVYRLEGWQA
;
A
#
# COMPACT_ATOMS: atom_id res chain seq x y z
N MET A 1 -11.78 -6.91 6.01
CA MET A 1 -10.36 -6.78 5.62
C MET A 1 -9.81 -8.17 5.43
N ILE A 2 -9.11 -8.41 4.33
CA ILE A 2 -8.57 -9.71 3.92
C ILE A 2 -7.03 -9.57 3.90
N PRO A 3 -6.25 -10.51 4.48
CA PRO A 3 -4.80 -10.49 4.36
C PRO A 3 -4.37 -10.43 2.90
N ALA A 4 -3.61 -9.39 2.53
CA ALA A 4 -3.22 -9.12 1.15
C ALA A 4 -1.79 -9.56 0.87
N GLY A 5 -0.89 -9.41 1.86
CA GLY A 5 0.49 -9.86 1.75
C GLY A 5 1.48 -8.90 2.38
N TYR A 6 2.73 -8.99 1.92
CA TYR A 6 3.87 -8.28 2.46
C TYR A 6 4.64 -7.50 1.40
N LEU A 7 5.29 -6.42 1.83
CA LEU A 7 6.36 -5.74 1.09
C LEU A 7 7.48 -5.36 2.03
N LEU A 8 8.70 -5.37 1.50
CA LEU A 8 9.89 -4.88 2.17
C LEU A 8 10.27 -3.54 1.54
N LYS A 9 10.24 -2.46 2.32
CA LYS A 9 10.42 -1.09 1.84
C LYS A 9 11.52 -0.36 2.62
N ARG A 10 12.17 0.61 1.97
CA ARG A 10 12.87 1.69 2.69
C ARG A 10 11.97 2.91 2.71
N THR A 11 11.52 3.29 3.89
CA THR A 11 10.76 4.53 4.04
C THR A 11 11.72 5.71 3.99
N LYS A 12 11.40 6.69 3.12
CA LYS A 12 12.16 7.93 3.01
C LYS A 12 11.42 9.06 3.72
N PRO A 13 12.14 10.11 4.18
CA PRO A 13 11.49 11.35 4.59
C PRO A 13 10.61 11.88 3.46
N PRO A 14 9.49 12.56 3.77
CA PRO A 14 8.57 13.00 2.76
C PRO A 14 9.27 13.97 1.79
N PRO A 15 9.04 13.80 0.48
CA PRO A 15 9.56 14.72 -0.51
C PRO A 15 9.04 16.14 -0.27
N GLY A 16 9.77 17.15 -0.76
CA GLY A 16 9.48 18.55 -0.48
C GLY A 16 8.06 19.00 -0.84
N TRP A 17 7.46 18.40 -1.88
CA TRP A 17 6.09 18.72 -2.30
C TRP A 17 5.01 18.20 -1.34
N LEU A 18 5.31 17.17 -0.53
CA LEU A 18 4.42 16.70 0.54
C LEU A 18 4.63 17.45 1.86
N LYS A 19 5.66 18.30 1.97
CA LYS A 19 5.94 19.12 3.16
C LYS A 19 5.32 20.50 3.01
N THR A 20 4.02 20.60 3.25
CA THR A 20 3.32 21.90 3.39
C THR A 20 3.27 22.31 4.86
N LYS A 21 2.89 23.56 5.12
CA LYS A 21 2.72 24.06 6.51
C LYS A 21 1.61 23.31 7.26
N ASP A 22 0.67 22.72 6.54
CA ASP A 22 -0.53 22.11 7.08
C ASP A 22 -0.43 20.57 7.16
N THR A 23 0.52 19.97 6.44
CA THR A 23 0.80 18.53 6.50
C THR A 23 1.71 18.18 7.67
N LYS A 24 1.34 17.15 8.43
CA LYS A 24 2.16 16.59 9.53
C LYS A 24 2.91 15.32 9.12
N VAL A 25 3.11 15.11 7.82
CA VAL A 25 3.77 13.91 7.32
C VAL A 25 5.25 13.96 7.71
N GLU A 26 5.70 12.97 8.47
CA GLU A 26 7.08 12.78 8.91
C GLU A 26 7.76 11.65 8.13
N GLU A 27 6.96 10.70 7.65
CA GLU A 27 7.36 9.49 6.95
C GLU A 27 6.26 9.14 5.93
N VAL A 28 6.62 8.62 4.76
CA VAL A 28 5.62 8.10 3.81
C VAL A 28 5.60 6.60 3.96
N CYS A 29 4.43 6.00 4.25
CA CYS A 29 4.24 4.55 4.41
C CYS A 29 3.20 3.99 3.44
N SER A 30 3.04 4.64 2.28
CA SER A 30 2.14 4.21 1.21
C SER A 30 2.46 2.79 0.70
N VAL A 31 1.44 2.10 0.20
CA VAL A 31 1.55 0.74 -0.34
C VAL A 31 2.34 0.72 -1.66
N SER A 32 2.04 1.63 -2.58
CA SER A 32 2.72 1.71 -3.88
C SER A 32 4.19 2.12 -3.76
N ALA A 33 4.96 1.86 -4.81
CA ALA A 33 6.38 2.16 -4.85
C ALA A 33 6.72 3.57 -5.39
N CYS A 34 5.76 4.39 -5.81
CA CYS A 34 6.06 5.66 -6.51
C CYS A 34 6.85 6.67 -5.66
N VAL A 35 6.71 6.63 -4.34
CA VAL A 35 7.45 7.52 -3.42
C VAL A 35 8.51 6.77 -2.61
N ASN A 36 8.28 5.51 -2.28
CA ASN A 36 9.25 4.66 -1.59
C ASN A 36 9.48 3.38 -2.36
N ASP A 37 10.75 3.12 -2.68
CA ASP A 37 11.13 1.93 -3.42
C ASP A 37 10.84 0.66 -2.60
N ASP A 38 10.28 -0.34 -3.28
CA ASP A 38 10.33 -1.71 -2.82
C ASP A 38 11.76 -2.21 -2.96
N ILE A 39 12.26 -2.88 -1.93
CA ILE A 39 13.66 -3.33 -1.88
C ILE A 39 13.85 -4.64 -2.62
N VAL A 40 12.77 -5.36 -2.85
CA VAL A 40 12.74 -6.63 -3.57
C VAL A 40 11.74 -6.50 -4.71
N GLU A 41 12.20 -6.75 -5.93
CA GLU A 41 11.37 -6.73 -7.13
C GLU A 41 10.67 -8.08 -7.32
N LEU A 42 9.45 -8.18 -6.79
CA LEU A 42 8.62 -9.38 -6.95
C LEU A 42 8.21 -9.62 -8.42
N LEU A 43 8.08 -8.54 -9.21
CA LEU A 43 7.62 -8.59 -10.59
C LEU A 43 8.63 -9.30 -11.51
N ASP A 44 9.92 -9.03 -11.33
CA ASP A 44 11.00 -9.63 -12.12
C ASP A 44 11.06 -11.16 -11.96
N GLY A 45 10.76 -11.64 -10.76
CA GLY A 45 10.69 -13.07 -10.45
C GLY A 45 9.30 -13.69 -10.59
N TRP A 46 8.26 -12.91 -10.93
CA TRP A 46 6.85 -13.31 -10.88
C TRP A 46 6.44 -13.95 -9.53
N GLN A 47 7.02 -13.45 -8.43
CA GLN A 47 6.83 -14.01 -7.07
C GLN A 47 5.75 -13.27 -6.25
N PHE A 48 4.85 -12.56 -6.92
CA PHE A 48 3.74 -11.85 -6.31
C PHE A 48 2.45 -12.68 -6.39
N ASN A 49 1.64 -12.66 -5.34
CA ASN A 49 0.29 -13.26 -5.33
C ASN A 49 -0.70 -12.43 -6.16
N LYS A 50 -1.98 -12.84 -6.22
CA LYS A 50 -3.01 -12.12 -7.01
C LYS A 50 -3.38 -10.72 -6.51
N PHE A 51 -2.75 -10.22 -5.45
CA PHE A 51 -2.82 -8.82 -5.02
C PHE A 51 -1.55 -8.02 -5.34
N GLY A 52 -0.56 -8.62 -6.01
CA GLY A 52 0.72 -7.98 -6.31
C GLY A 52 1.69 -7.96 -5.12
N LEU A 53 1.47 -8.79 -4.09
CA LEU A 53 2.24 -8.79 -2.84
C LEU A 53 2.85 -10.17 -2.55
N ALA A 54 3.84 -10.26 -1.66
CA ALA A 54 4.36 -11.54 -1.21
C ALA A 54 3.39 -12.23 -0.25
N ASN A 55 3.21 -13.56 -0.37
CA ASN A 55 2.40 -14.34 0.56
C ASN A 55 3.04 -14.50 1.95
N THR A 56 4.38 -14.45 2.04
CA THR A 56 5.11 -14.63 3.30
C THR A 56 6.22 -13.61 3.44
N LYS A 57 6.61 -13.29 4.69
CA LYS A 57 7.80 -12.47 4.95
C LYS A 57 9.09 -13.17 4.51
N ASP A 58 9.19 -14.48 4.73
CA ASP A 58 10.39 -15.27 4.39
C ASP A 58 10.73 -15.19 2.91
N LEU A 59 9.72 -15.12 2.03
CA LEU A 59 9.93 -14.91 0.61
C LEU A 59 10.73 -13.64 0.33
N LEU A 60 10.35 -12.51 0.96
CA LEU A 60 11.03 -11.23 0.81
C LEU A 60 12.45 -11.28 1.39
N LEU A 61 12.64 -11.96 2.52
CA LEU A 61 13.95 -12.09 3.16
C LEU A 61 14.91 -12.94 2.31
N ASN A 62 14.42 -14.06 1.78
CA ASN A 62 15.19 -14.93 0.90
C ASN A 62 15.58 -14.21 -0.39
N LEU A 63 14.64 -13.49 -1.02
CA LEU A 63 14.92 -12.71 -2.22
C LEU A 63 15.94 -11.60 -1.98
N ALA A 64 15.84 -10.89 -0.85
CA ALA A 64 16.84 -9.89 -0.48
C ALA A 64 18.22 -10.53 -0.26
N GLN A 65 18.28 -11.70 0.38
CA GLN A 65 19.52 -12.46 0.59
C GLN A 65 20.14 -12.92 -0.74
N GLU A 66 19.34 -13.51 -1.63
CA GLU A 66 19.77 -13.97 -2.96
C GLU A 66 20.32 -12.81 -3.80
N ALA A 67 19.67 -11.65 -3.74
CA ALA A 67 20.10 -10.44 -4.42
C ALA A 67 21.23 -9.68 -3.68
N SER A 68 21.72 -10.20 -2.54
CA SER A 68 22.75 -9.56 -1.70
C SER A 68 22.40 -8.12 -1.27
N ILE A 69 21.11 -7.88 -0.98
CA ILE A 69 20.59 -6.57 -0.61
C ILE A 69 20.65 -6.42 0.92
N SER A 70 21.26 -5.32 1.39
CA SER A 70 21.28 -4.99 2.81
C SER A 70 19.87 -4.66 3.33
N LEU A 71 19.48 -5.32 4.42
CA LEU A 71 18.25 -5.07 5.16
C LEU A 71 18.38 -3.87 6.14
N GLU A 72 19.56 -3.27 6.27
CA GLU A 72 19.75 -2.11 7.14
C GLU A 72 18.84 -0.95 6.70
N GLY A 73 18.14 -0.35 7.68
CA GLY A 73 17.21 0.75 7.43
C GLY A 73 15.95 0.37 6.63
N THR A 74 15.67 -0.92 6.45
CA THR A 74 14.43 -1.38 5.80
C THR A 74 13.33 -1.58 6.85
N SER A 75 12.08 -1.56 6.38
CA SER A 75 10.88 -1.85 7.17
C SER A 75 10.08 -2.92 6.46
N LEU A 76 9.65 -3.93 7.21
CA LEU A 76 8.73 -4.95 6.72
C LEU A 76 7.29 -4.49 6.98
N PHE A 77 6.49 -4.52 5.92
CA PHE A 77 5.09 -4.16 5.97
C PHE A 77 4.20 -5.37 5.71
N PHE A 78 3.09 -5.41 6.42
CA PHE A 78 1.99 -6.33 6.21
C PHE A 78 0.75 -5.52 5.85
N TYR A 79 -0.06 -6.02 4.92
CA TYR A 79 -1.23 -5.33 4.43
C TYR A 79 -2.47 -6.21 4.50
N GLU A 80 -3.60 -5.60 4.81
CA GLU A 80 -4.91 -6.19 4.55
C GLU A 80 -5.67 -5.27 3.61
N ILE A 81 -6.56 -5.85 2.80
CA ILE A 81 -7.30 -5.16 1.77
C ILE A 81 -8.80 -5.22 2.06
N TYR A 82 -9.52 -4.15 1.73
CA TYR A 82 -10.97 -4.14 1.80
C TYR A 82 -11.55 -5.05 0.71
N GLU A 83 -12.64 -5.73 1.02
CA GLU A 83 -13.24 -6.75 0.14
C GLU A 83 -14.01 -6.17 -1.05
N HIS A 84 -14.06 -4.84 -1.16
CA HIS A 84 -14.61 -4.12 -2.29
C HIS A 84 -13.58 -3.16 -2.89
N GLU A 85 -13.75 -2.89 -4.17
CA GLU A 85 -12.98 -1.94 -4.97
C GLU A 85 -13.93 -1.04 -5.76
N LEU A 86 -13.41 0.09 -6.25
CA LEU A 86 -14.18 1.03 -7.06
C LEU A 86 -13.40 1.37 -8.32
N ASP A 87 -14.01 1.16 -9.48
CA ASP A 87 -13.40 1.51 -10.77
C ASP A 87 -13.54 3.02 -11.05
N SER A 88 -12.44 3.67 -11.43
CA SER A 88 -12.42 5.10 -11.73
C SER A 88 -11.44 5.42 -12.84
N ASP A 89 -11.78 6.45 -13.64
CA ASP A 89 -10.89 7.05 -14.63
C ASP A 89 -9.89 8.05 -14.02
N GLY A 90 -9.90 8.21 -12.69
CA GLY A 90 -9.07 9.17 -11.96
C GLY A 90 -9.60 10.61 -11.95
N TRP A 91 -10.70 10.86 -12.66
CA TRP A 91 -11.41 12.15 -12.69
C TRP A 91 -12.68 12.11 -11.85
N PHE A 92 -13.46 11.03 -12.00
CA PHE A 92 -14.76 10.86 -11.36
C PHE A 92 -14.83 9.58 -10.55
N PHE A 93 -15.47 9.66 -9.38
CA PHE A 93 -15.67 8.55 -8.46
C PHE A 93 -17.17 8.44 -8.20
N ASP A 94 -17.79 7.34 -8.65
CA ASP A 94 -19.19 7.05 -8.36
C ASP A 94 -19.29 6.25 -7.06
N PRO A 95 -19.86 6.79 -5.97
CA PRO A 95 -20.00 6.07 -4.71
C PRO A 95 -20.90 4.84 -4.80
N ASN A 96 -21.68 4.66 -5.88
CA ASN A 96 -22.45 3.44 -6.12
C ASN A 96 -21.67 2.38 -6.92
N GLY A 97 -20.46 2.71 -7.38
CA GLY A 97 -19.62 1.86 -8.23
C GLY A 97 -18.76 0.84 -7.45
N TRP A 98 -18.94 0.71 -6.13
CA TRP A 98 -18.25 -0.33 -5.36
C TRP A 98 -18.67 -1.72 -5.82
N GLN A 99 -17.69 -2.55 -6.13
CA GLN A 99 -17.86 -3.94 -6.55
C GLN A 99 -16.98 -4.86 -5.71
N SER A 100 -17.24 -6.17 -5.76
CA SER A 100 -16.38 -7.15 -5.09
C SER A 100 -14.96 -7.10 -5.63
N LEU A 101 -13.99 -7.24 -4.73
CA LEU A 101 -12.57 -7.23 -5.05
C LEU A 101 -12.20 -8.23 -6.15
N THR A 102 -11.50 -7.76 -7.17
CA THR A 102 -11.00 -8.63 -8.26
C THR A 102 -9.55 -9.07 -8.01
N LEU A 103 -9.21 -10.26 -8.50
CA LEU A 103 -7.86 -10.81 -8.37
C LEU A 103 -7.09 -10.63 -9.68
N ALA A 104 -5.81 -10.24 -9.58
CA ALA A 104 -4.96 -10.06 -10.74
C ALA A 104 -4.84 -11.36 -11.54
N ARG A 105 -4.99 -11.27 -12.86
CA ARG A 105 -4.91 -12.43 -13.77
C ARG A 105 -3.49 -12.73 -14.22
N SER A 106 -2.60 -11.76 -14.13
CA SER A 106 -1.19 -11.90 -14.49
C SER A 106 -0.39 -12.75 -13.50
N SER A 107 -0.81 -12.81 -12.23
CA SER A 107 -0.17 -13.70 -11.25
C SER A 107 -0.68 -15.14 -11.38
N SER A 108 0.26 -16.09 -11.42
CA SER A 108 -0.02 -17.52 -11.27
C SER A 108 0.00 -18.00 -9.82
N ILE A 109 0.33 -17.14 -8.85
CA ILE A 109 0.47 -17.49 -7.44
C ILE A 109 -0.84 -17.14 -6.72
N GLU A 110 -1.50 -18.14 -6.15
CA GLU A 110 -2.71 -17.96 -5.38
C GLU A 110 -2.47 -17.13 -4.11
N VAL A 111 -3.54 -16.52 -3.59
CA VAL A 111 -3.49 -15.80 -2.32
C VAL A 111 -3.50 -16.83 -1.18
N ASP A 112 -2.33 -17.03 -0.57
CA ASP A 112 -2.14 -17.91 0.59
C ASP A 112 -1.23 -17.20 1.61
N VAL A 113 -1.73 -16.07 2.11
CA VAL A 113 -0.95 -15.17 2.95
C VAL A 113 -0.81 -15.77 4.34
N SER A 114 0.42 -16.07 4.74
CA SER A 114 0.73 -16.44 6.12
C SER A 114 0.66 -15.19 6.99
N PRO A 115 -0.19 -15.11 8.02
CA PRO A 115 -0.26 -13.93 8.88
C PRO A 115 1.04 -13.73 9.69
N PRO A 116 1.32 -12.51 10.18
CA PRO A 116 2.52 -12.27 10.98
C PRO A 116 2.55 -13.16 12.22
N GLU A 117 3.74 -13.64 12.60
CA GLU A 117 3.91 -14.56 13.72
C GLU A 117 3.61 -13.85 15.05
N GLN A 118 3.41 -14.61 16.14
CA GLN A 118 3.19 -14.02 17.47
C GLN A 118 4.39 -13.20 17.97
N THR A 119 5.58 -13.53 17.49
CA THR A 119 6.83 -12.80 17.75
C THR A 119 6.90 -11.48 16.97
N ASP A 120 6.16 -11.35 15.87
CA ASP A 120 6.09 -10.12 15.09
C ASP A 120 5.10 -9.15 15.75
N ARG A 121 5.60 -8.05 16.29
CA ARG A 121 4.70 -7.00 16.80
C ARG A 121 4.16 -6.20 15.62
N ARG A 122 2.85 -6.32 15.40
CA ARG A 122 2.11 -5.53 14.40
C ARG A 122 1.80 -4.13 14.93
N MET A 123 2.34 -3.10 14.27
CA MET A 123 1.96 -1.71 14.49
C MET A 123 1.11 -1.22 13.32
N LYS A 124 -0.19 -1.02 13.55
CA LYS A 124 -1.07 -0.40 12.55
C LYS A 124 -0.69 1.06 12.37
N LEU A 125 -0.42 1.46 11.13
CA LEU A 125 -0.04 2.84 10.79
C LEU A 125 -1.20 3.66 10.24
N GLY A 126 -2.20 3.02 9.64
CA GLY A 126 -3.35 3.70 9.05
C GLY A 126 -3.91 2.95 7.84
N TYR A 127 -4.59 3.70 6.98
CA TYR A 127 -5.18 3.23 5.73
C TYR A 127 -4.64 4.01 4.54
N ASP A 128 -4.27 3.29 3.50
CA ASP A 128 -3.95 3.85 2.19
C ASP A 128 -5.11 3.63 1.22
N VAL A 129 -5.23 4.52 0.24
CA VAL A 129 -6.08 4.34 -0.92
C VAL A 129 -5.15 4.15 -2.11
N VAL A 130 -5.33 3.06 -2.83
CA VAL A 130 -4.38 2.60 -3.84
C VAL A 130 -5.12 2.39 -5.15
N ALA A 131 -4.63 3.00 -6.23
CA ALA A 131 -5.07 2.71 -7.58
C ALA A 131 -4.33 1.47 -8.11
N TYR A 132 -5.09 0.46 -8.51
CA TYR A 132 -4.59 -0.81 -9.03
C TYR A 132 -4.75 -0.90 -10.54
N GLY A 133 -3.68 -1.35 -11.19
CA GLY A 133 -3.77 -2.17 -12.39
C GLY A 133 -3.82 -3.65 -11.99
N ASP A 134 -2.80 -4.42 -12.37
CA ASP A 134 -2.60 -5.80 -11.88
C ASP A 134 -1.88 -5.86 -10.52
N PHE A 135 -1.27 -4.76 -10.09
CA PHE A 135 -0.51 -4.62 -8.84
C PHE A 135 -0.77 -3.23 -8.23
N PRO A 136 -0.33 -2.97 -6.97
CA PRO A 136 -0.45 -1.67 -6.32
C PRO A 136 0.38 -0.62 -7.06
N ASP A 137 -0.22 0.07 -8.03
CA ASP A 137 0.51 0.92 -8.97
C ASP A 137 0.77 2.30 -8.36
N HIS A 138 -0.29 2.95 -7.86
CA HIS A 138 -0.21 4.30 -7.30
C HIS A 138 -0.94 4.43 -5.96
N SER A 139 -0.39 5.25 -5.06
CA SER A 139 -1.02 5.65 -3.79
C SER A 139 -1.30 7.15 -3.82
N PRO A 140 -2.49 7.60 -4.23
CA PRO A 140 -2.70 9.01 -4.57
C PRO A 140 -2.53 10.00 -3.42
N LEU A 141 -2.64 9.53 -2.18
CA LEU A 141 -2.29 10.32 -0.99
C LEU A 141 -0.88 10.93 -1.12
N SER A 142 0.10 10.11 -1.49
CA SER A 142 1.50 10.54 -1.59
C SER A 142 1.90 10.92 -3.01
N CYS A 143 1.47 10.17 -4.03
CA CYS A 143 1.92 10.33 -5.42
C CYS A 143 1.34 11.59 -6.07
N ASN A 144 0.04 11.81 -5.92
CA ASN A 144 -0.69 12.96 -6.47
C ASN A 144 -0.83 14.08 -5.44
N SER A 145 -0.12 13.98 -4.31
CA SER A 145 -0.14 14.95 -3.22
C SER A 145 -1.53 15.19 -2.62
N VAL A 146 -2.45 14.22 -2.71
CA VAL A 146 -3.80 14.35 -2.13
C VAL A 146 -3.73 14.55 -0.61
N ALA A 147 -2.71 14.00 0.05
CA ALA A 147 -2.43 14.21 1.47
C ALA A 147 -2.16 15.68 1.85
N THR A 148 -1.90 16.57 0.89
CA THR A 148 -1.77 18.02 1.15
C THR A 148 -3.13 18.71 1.30
N LYS A 149 -4.21 18.07 0.82
CA LYS A 149 -5.58 18.59 0.84
C LYS A 149 -6.47 17.84 1.82
N LEU A 150 -6.13 16.59 2.12
CA LEU A 150 -6.85 15.73 3.05
C LEU A 150 -6.07 15.58 4.35
N ARG A 151 -6.80 15.43 5.45
CA ARG A 151 -6.19 15.15 6.74
C ARG A 151 -5.62 13.73 6.74
N THR A 152 -4.30 13.63 6.76
CA THR A 152 -3.55 12.39 6.92
C THR A 152 -2.70 12.47 8.19
N ASN A 153 -2.28 11.32 8.70
CA ASN A 153 -1.43 11.21 9.86
C ASN A 153 0.07 11.36 9.48
N ARG A 154 0.95 11.17 10.47
CA ARG A 154 2.40 11.32 10.28
C ARG A 154 3.02 10.35 9.26
N PHE A 155 2.29 9.31 8.86
CA PHE A 155 2.72 8.29 7.90
C PHE A 155 2.18 8.50 6.47
N CYS A 156 1.51 9.64 6.21
CA CYS A 156 0.80 9.93 4.95
C CYS A 156 -0.38 8.98 4.69
N LEU A 157 -1.08 8.55 5.75
CA LEU A 157 -2.21 7.62 5.70
C LEU A 157 -3.44 8.22 6.41
N PHE A 158 -4.63 7.69 6.16
CA PHE A 158 -5.80 7.95 7.01
C PHE A 158 -5.69 7.19 8.33
N ASP A 159 -6.17 7.76 9.43
CA ASP A 159 -6.18 7.06 10.72
C ASP A 159 -7.30 6.00 10.78
N ASP A 160 -8.41 6.26 10.10
CA ASP A 160 -9.62 5.45 10.13
C ASP A 160 -10.08 4.95 8.75
N PHE A 161 -10.73 3.79 8.73
CA PHE A 161 -11.22 3.17 7.50
C PHE A 161 -12.36 3.99 6.88
N TYR A 162 -13.28 4.50 7.70
CA TYR A 162 -14.43 5.26 7.21
C TYR A 162 -13.99 6.60 6.64
N GLU A 163 -12.95 7.24 7.19
CA GLU A 163 -12.34 8.43 6.58
C GLU A 163 -11.78 8.14 5.18
N ALA A 164 -11.05 7.03 5.02
CA ALA A 164 -10.53 6.61 3.72
C ALA A 164 -11.66 6.33 2.73
N LYS A 165 -12.71 5.61 3.17
CA LYS A 165 -13.86 5.29 2.32
C LYS A 165 -14.67 6.52 1.95
N GLU A 166 -14.95 7.41 2.90
CA GLU A 166 -15.64 8.66 2.65
C GLU A 166 -14.88 9.55 1.66
N ALA A 167 -13.54 9.59 1.76
CA ALA A 167 -12.72 10.31 0.79
C ALA A 167 -12.88 9.77 -0.64
N VAL A 168 -12.99 8.45 -0.81
CA VAL A 168 -13.31 7.82 -2.10
C VAL A 168 -14.75 8.15 -2.52
N ASP A 169 -15.73 7.91 -1.65
CA ASP A 169 -17.16 8.10 -1.93
C ASP A 169 -17.51 9.55 -2.31
N THR A 170 -16.79 10.52 -1.73
CA THR A 170 -16.98 11.95 -1.99
C THR A 170 -16.06 12.49 -3.09
N GLY A 171 -15.35 11.60 -3.80
CA GLY A 171 -14.53 11.94 -4.96
C GLY A 171 -13.33 12.83 -4.65
N LYS A 172 -12.76 12.73 -3.44
CA LYS A 172 -11.57 13.53 -3.05
C LYS A 172 -10.30 13.17 -3.83
N PHE A 173 -10.31 12.02 -4.49
CA PHE A 173 -9.27 11.56 -5.41
C PHE A 173 -9.54 11.97 -6.86
N GLY A 174 -10.63 12.69 -7.15
CA GLY A 174 -10.92 13.20 -8.48
C GLY A 174 -10.01 14.36 -8.90
N GLY A 175 -10.01 14.65 -10.20
CA GLY A 175 -9.23 15.75 -10.79
C GLY A 175 -7.86 15.34 -11.33
N GLY A 176 -7.70 14.09 -11.76
CA GLY A 176 -6.52 13.60 -12.48
C GLY A 176 -5.58 12.75 -11.64
N CYS A 177 -6.10 11.96 -10.69
CA CYS A 177 -5.34 10.82 -10.16
C CYS A 177 -5.33 9.69 -11.21
N GLU A 178 -4.67 8.57 -10.91
CA GLU A 178 -4.51 7.47 -11.84
C GLU A 178 -5.82 6.73 -12.10
N MET A 179 -6.01 6.24 -13.32
CA MET A 179 -7.14 5.36 -13.62
C MET A 179 -6.90 3.96 -13.08
N GLY A 180 -7.97 3.24 -12.74
CA GLY A 180 -7.91 1.85 -12.34
C GLY A 180 -8.85 1.54 -11.17
N LEU A 181 -8.57 0.42 -10.52
CA LEU A 181 -9.36 -0.09 -9.42
C LEU A 181 -8.85 0.50 -8.11
N TYR A 182 -9.63 1.36 -7.49
CA TYR A 182 -9.30 1.97 -6.21
C TYR A 182 -9.64 1.02 -5.07
N ARG A 183 -8.62 0.70 -4.27
CA ARG A 183 -8.69 -0.25 -3.16
C ARG A 183 -8.21 0.40 -1.88
N ILE A 184 -8.89 0.11 -0.77
CA ILE A 184 -8.50 0.60 0.55
C ILE A 184 -7.71 -0.50 1.26
N MET A 185 -6.53 -0.16 1.75
CA MET A 185 -5.63 -1.10 2.42
C MET A 185 -5.25 -0.62 3.80
N SER A 186 -5.34 -1.51 4.81
CA SER A 186 -4.71 -1.25 6.10
C SER A 186 -3.21 -1.51 5.99
N VAL A 187 -2.43 -0.59 6.53
CA VAL A 187 -0.96 -0.65 6.51
C VAL A 187 -0.46 -0.96 7.92
N TYR A 188 0.30 -2.04 8.05
CA TYR A 188 0.98 -2.42 9.29
C TYR A 188 2.48 -2.45 9.07
N ARG A 189 3.24 -1.90 10.01
CA ARG A 189 4.67 -2.14 10.15
C ARG A 189 4.89 -3.28 11.13
N LEU A 190 5.79 -4.20 10.79
CA LEU A 190 6.23 -5.24 11.71
C LEU A 190 7.49 -4.77 12.45
N GLU A 191 7.55 -5.04 13.75
CA GLU A 191 8.75 -4.90 14.58
C GLU A 191 9.23 -6.29 15.01
N GLY A 192 10.54 -6.45 15.22
CA GLY A 192 11.15 -7.72 15.67
C GLY A 192 11.26 -8.80 14.58
N TRP A 193 11.04 -8.43 13.31
CA TRP A 193 11.10 -9.33 12.16
C TRP A 193 12.53 -9.60 11.65
N GLN A 194 13.51 -8.81 12.10
CA GLN A 194 14.94 -9.03 11.85
C GLN A 194 15.52 -9.76 13.06
N ALA A 195 16.14 -10.93 12.82
CA ALA A 195 16.88 -11.68 13.84
C ALA A 195 18.18 -10.98 14.25
#